data_AF-A0A530QP56-F1
#
_entry.id   AF-A0A530QP56-F1
#
_cell.length_a   1.000
_cell.length_b   1.000
_cell.length_c   1.000
_cell.angle_alpha   90.00
_cell.angle_beta   90.00
_cell.angle_gamma   90.00
#
_symmetry.space_group_name_H-M   'P 1'
#
loop_
_entity.id
_entity.type
_entity.pdbx_description
1 polymer ?
#
loop_
_entity_poly.entity_id
_entity_poly.type
_entity_poly.pdbx_seq_one_letter_code
_entity_poly.pdbx_strand_id
1 'polypeptide(L)'
;EEGSEVLEEYKGAPALDAGLVGAAQAVEHYEIARYGTLIAWAEQLGMKDAIPLLRETLKEETATDEALSALGESDANERALQAA
;
A
#
# COMPACT_ATOMS: atom_id res chain seq x y z
N GLU A 1 9.15 -5.79 7.57
CA GLU A 1 9.09 -6.40 8.92
C GLU A 1 7.64 -6.56 9.35
N GLU A 2 6.83 -5.50 9.32
CA GLU A 2 5.40 -5.52 9.68
C GLU A 2 4.58 -6.66 9.07
N GLY A 3 4.58 -6.86 7.74
CA GLY A 3 3.82 -7.96 7.13
C GLY A 3 4.28 -9.36 7.55
N SER A 4 5.57 -9.54 7.86
CA SER A 4 6.10 -10.80 8.38
C SER A 4 5.74 -11.03 9.84
N GLU A 5 5.70 -9.97 10.65
CA GLU A 5 5.20 -10.02 12.03
C GLU A 5 3.71 -10.39 12.05
N VAL A 6 2.90 -9.76 11.19
CA VAL A 6 1.47 -10.12 11.02
C VAL A 6 1.29 -11.59 10.64
N LEU A 7 2.10 -12.10 9.70
CA LEU A 7 2.05 -13.50 9.27
C LEU A 7 2.29 -14.49 10.42
N GLU A 8 3.22 -14.18 11.32
CA GLU A 8 3.56 -15.06 12.45
C GLU A 8 2.58 -14.90 13.61
N GLU A 9 2.19 -13.67 13.97
CA GLU A 9 1.31 -13.40 15.11
C GLU A 9 -0.15 -13.79 14.86
N TYR A 10 -0.65 -13.61 13.64
CA TYR A 10 -2.04 -13.88 13.27
C TYR A 10 -2.20 -15.19 12.50
N LYS A 11 -1.20 -16.06 12.53
CA LYS A 11 -1.23 -17.32 11.78
C LYS A 11 -2.46 -18.16 12.10
N GLY A 12 -3.30 -18.39 11.09
CA GLY A 12 -4.54 -19.15 11.21
C GLY A 12 -5.68 -18.39 11.91
N ALA A 13 -5.46 -17.13 12.31
CA ALA A 13 -6.51 -16.26 12.82
C ALA A 13 -7.33 -15.69 11.64
N PRO A 14 -8.65 -15.48 11.82
CA PRO A 14 -9.49 -14.82 10.81
C PRO A 14 -9.06 -13.40 10.45
N ALA A 15 -8.34 -12.73 11.36
CA ALA A 15 -7.81 -11.38 11.16
C ALA A 15 -6.50 -11.33 10.35
N LEU A 16 -5.92 -12.48 9.95
CA LEU A 16 -4.65 -12.52 9.23
C LEU A 16 -4.67 -11.68 7.95
N ASP A 17 -5.67 -11.91 7.10
CA ASP A 17 -5.74 -11.23 5.80
C ASP A 17 -5.98 -9.73 5.98
N ALA A 18 -6.78 -9.31 6.96
CA ALA A 18 -6.99 -7.90 7.27
C ALA A 18 -5.70 -7.23 7.75
N GLY A 19 -4.93 -7.91 8.60
CA GLY A 19 -3.62 -7.43 9.02
C GLY A 19 -2.63 -7.31 7.85
N LEU A 20 -2.63 -8.27 6.93
CA LEU A 20 -1.75 -8.25 5.76
C LEU A 20 -2.11 -7.14 4.78
N VAL A 21 -3.40 -6.90 4.56
CA VAL A 21 -3.90 -5.76 3.78
C VAL A 21 -3.42 -4.46 4.42
N GLY A 22 -3.61 -4.28 5.73
CA GLY A 22 -3.16 -3.08 6.43
C GLY A 22 -1.65 -2.84 6.33
N ALA A 23 -0.85 -3.89 6.51
CA ALA A 23 0.61 -3.82 6.37
C ALA A 23 1.03 -3.46 4.93
N ALA A 24 0.34 -3.98 3.92
CA ALA A 24 0.59 -3.63 2.52
C ALA A 24 0.23 -2.17 2.23
N GLN A 25 -0.93 -1.68 2.70
CA GLN A 25 -1.32 -0.28 2.52
C GLN A 25 -0.32 0.70 3.17
N ALA A 26 0.24 0.33 4.32
CA ALA A 26 1.29 1.13 4.96
C ALA A 26 2.55 1.27 4.07
N VAL A 27 2.91 0.21 3.33
CA VAL A 27 3.99 0.24 2.34
C VAL A 27 3.61 1.14 1.16
N GLU A 28 2.42 0.99 0.58
CA GLU A 28 1.96 1.82 -0.54
C GLU A 28 1.94 3.32 -0.16
N HIS A 29 1.47 3.66 1.04
CA HIS A 29 1.49 5.03 1.56
C HIS A 29 2.91 5.59 1.69
N TYR A 30 3.87 4.76 2.10
CA TYR A 30 5.28 5.14 2.13
C TYR A 30 5.77 5.48 0.71
N GLU A 31 5.45 4.65 -0.27
CA GLU A 31 5.87 4.83 -1.66
C GLU A 31 5.21 6.05 -2.32
N ILE A 32 3.89 6.23 -2.14
CA ILE A 32 3.15 7.41 -2.62
C ILE A 32 3.78 8.70 -2.11
N ALA A 33 4.10 8.78 -0.81
CA ALA A 33 4.75 9.95 -0.22
C ALA A 33 6.14 10.21 -0.83
N ARG A 34 6.90 9.14 -1.09
CA ARG A 34 8.24 9.22 -1.69
C ARG A 34 8.18 9.65 -3.15
N TYR A 35 7.33 9.04 -3.97
CA TYR A 35 7.19 9.41 -5.37
C TYR A 35 6.67 10.84 -5.53
N GLY A 36 5.73 11.28 -4.69
CA GLY A 36 5.30 12.69 -4.66
C GLY A 36 6.47 13.64 -4.43
N THR A 37 7.36 13.32 -3.49
CA THR A 37 8.56 14.12 -3.19
C THR A 37 9.55 14.08 -4.37
N LEU A 38 9.79 12.91 -4.96
CA LEU A 38 10.72 12.74 -6.08
C LEU A 38 10.27 13.49 -7.34
N ILE A 39 8.97 13.50 -7.63
CA ILE A 39 8.40 14.27 -8.74
C ILE A 39 8.68 15.76 -8.54
N ALA A 40 8.41 16.30 -7.34
CA ALA A 40 8.66 17.71 -7.04
C ALA A 40 10.14 18.08 -7.20
N TRP A 41 11.06 17.21 -6.76
CA TRP A 41 12.50 17.43 -6.95
C TRP A 41 12.92 17.32 -8.42
N ALA A 42 12.39 16.36 -9.17
CA ALA A 42 12.67 16.22 -10.59
C ALA A 42 12.22 17.46 -11.38
N GLU A 43 11.08 18.05 -11.02
CA GLU A 43 10.60 19.32 -11.58
C GLU A 43 11.55 20.48 -11.28
N GLN A 44 12.00 20.61 -10.03
CA GLN A 44 12.95 21.65 -9.61
C GLN A 44 14.32 21.53 -10.28
N LEU A 45 14.79 20.30 -10.49
CA LEU A 45 16.08 19.99 -11.11
C LEU A 45 16.03 19.96 -12.65
N GLY A 46 14.85 20.11 -13.24
CA GLY A 46 14.67 20.08 -14.70
C GLY A 46 14.87 18.70 -15.32
N MET A 47 14.69 17.61 -14.55
CA MET A 47 14.86 16.22 -14.99
C MET A 47 13.64 15.73 -15.79
N LYS A 48 13.41 16.31 -16.96
CA LYS A 48 12.18 16.12 -17.76
C LYS A 48 11.88 14.66 -18.13
N ASP A 49 12.91 13.85 -18.33
CA ASP A 49 12.75 12.44 -18.71
C ASP A 49 12.33 11.54 -17.54
N ALA A 50 12.67 11.93 -16.30
CA ALA A 50 12.33 11.17 -15.10
C ALA A 50 10.88 11.41 -14.64
N ILE A 51 10.35 12.63 -14.83
CA ILE A 51 9.00 13.02 -14.40
C ILE A 51 7.91 12.06 -14.89
N PRO A 52 7.80 11.71 -16.19
CA PRO A 52 6.74 10.81 -16.65
C PRO A 52 6.84 9.41 -16.02
N LEU A 53 8.05 8.89 -15.83
CA LEU A 53 8.28 7.58 -15.21
C LEU A 53 7.87 7.60 -13.73
N LEU A 54 8.29 8.63 -12.98
CA LEU A 54 7.90 8.77 -11.56
C LEU A 54 6.39 8.96 -11.38
N ARG A 55 5.72 9.64 -12.32
CA ARG A 55 4.26 9.81 -12.32
C ARG A 55 3.52 8.52 -12.67
N GLU A 56 4.09 7.71 -13.57
CA GLU A 56 3.56 6.38 -13.89
C GLU A 56 3.62 5.49 -12.66
N THR A 57 4.77 5.41 -11.98
CA THR A 57 4.88 4.61 -10.76
C THR A 57 3.98 5.12 -9.65
N LEU A 58 3.92 6.44 -9.40
CA LEU A 58 2.97 6.99 -8.42
C LEU A 58 1.52 6.57 -8.69
N LYS A 59 1.12 6.53 -9.97
CA LYS A 59 -0.22 6.10 -10.37
C LYS A 59 -0.44 4.61 -10.11
N GLU A 60 0.58 3.78 -10.35
CA GLU A 60 0.53 2.34 -10.06
C GLU A 60 0.38 2.10 -8.55
N GLU A 61 1.19 2.74 -7.69
CA GLU A 61 1.07 2.56 -6.23
C GLU A 61 -0.28 3.07 -5.70
N THR A 62 -0.77 4.20 -6.23
CA THR A 62 -2.11 4.70 -5.85
C THR A 62 -3.21 3.71 -6.23
N ALA A 63 -3.12 3.08 -7.41
CA ALA A 63 -4.09 2.08 -7.84
C ALA A 63 -3.98 0.78 -7.02
N THR A 64 -2.77 0.40 -6.60
CA THR A 64 -2.54 -0.74 -5.71
C THR A 64 -3.18 -0.48 -4.34
N ASP A 65 -2.99 0.69 -3.74
CA ASP A 65 -3.63 1.06 -2.47
C ASP A 65 -5.17 1.08 -2.57
N GLU A 66 -5.73 1.61 -3.67
CA GLU A 66 -7.17 1.57 -3.93
C GLU A 66 -7.69 0.12 -4.02
N ALA A 67 -6.94 -0.77 -4.68
CA ALA A 67 -7.29 -2.19 -4.78
C ALA A 67 -7.21 -2.91 -3.42
N LEU A 68 -6.21 -2.59 -2.60
CA LEU A 68 -6.07 -3.11 -1.24
C LEU A 68 -7.22 -2.62 -0.35
N SER A 69 -7.61 -1.35 -0.46
CA SER A 69 -8.77 -0.80 0.24
C SER A 69 -10.05 -1.57 -0.13
N ALA A 70 -10.29 -1.79 -1.43
CA ALA A 70 -11.43 -2.55 -1.89
C ALA A 70 -11.40 -4.01 -1.39
N LEU A 71 -10.24 -4.67 -1.37
CA LEU A 71 -10.08 -6.03 -0.83
C LEU A 71 -10.36 -6.07 0.69
N GLY A 72 -9.90 -5.05 1.42
CA GLY A 72 -10.18 -4.86 2.84
C GLY A 72 -11.68 -4.78 3.10
N GLU A 73 -12.37 -3.85 2.44
CA GLU A 73 -13.80 -3.58 2.64
C GLU A 73 -14.72 -4.72 2.19
N SER A 74 -14.37 -5.42 1.11
CA SER A 74 -15.25 -6.43 0.51
C SER A 74 -15.14 -7.83 1.13
N ASP A 75 -14.04 -8.12 1.84
CA ASP A 75 -13.79 -9.49 2.31
C ASP A 75 -12.92 -9.54 3.57
N ALA A 76 -11.69 -9.01 3.53
CA ALA A 76 -10.71 -9.26 4.60
C ALA A 76 -11.18 -8.71 5.96
N ASN A 77 -11.77 -7.51 5.99
CA ASN A 77 -12.29 -6.91 7.22
C ASN A 77 -13.53 -7.65 7.74
N GLU A 78 -14.40 -8.12 6.84
CA GLU A 78 -15.58 -8.89 7.25
C GLU A 78 -15.17 -10.22 7.89
N ARG A 79 -14.23 -10.95 7.28
CA ARG A 79 -13.69 -12.20 7.84
C ARG A 79 -13.05 -12.01 9.20
N ALA A 80 -12.36 -10.87 9.41
CA ALA A 80 -11.82 -10.53 10.72
C ALA A 80 -12.91 -10.31 11.79
N LEU A 81 -14.04 -9.69 11.41
CA LEU A 81 -15.15 -9.39 12.32
C LEU A 81 -16.03 -10.61 12.67
N GLN A 82 -16.15 -11.60 11.78
CA GLN A 82 -17.01 -12.77 11.99
C GLN A 82 -16.56 -13.68 13.16
N ALA A 83 -15.37 -13.44 13.73
CA ALA A 83 -14.80 -14.24 14.82
C ALA A 83 -14.41 -13.42 16.07
N ALA A 84 -14.80 -12.14 16.14
CA ALA A 84 -14.60 -11.26 17.30
C ALA A 84 -15.75 -11.38 18.32
#